data_AF-A0A831W7E0-F1
#
_entry.id   AF-A0A831W7E0-F1
#
_cell.length_a   1.000
_cell.length_b   1.000
_cell.length_c   1.000
_cell.angle_alpha   90.00
_cell.angle_beta   90.00
_cell.angle_gamma   90.00
#
_symmetry.space_group_name_H-M   'P 1'
#
loop_
_entity.id
_entity.type
_entity.pdbx_description
1 polymer ?
#
loop_
_entity_poly.entity_id
_entity_poly.type
_entity_poly.pdbx_seq_one_letter_code
_entity_poly.pdbx_strand_id
1 'polypeptide(L)'
;MDSVWTALAATAALLWWALLALPWRPWRTAERLEGTGAAASDLSGVTVLIPARNEAATIGRILAALAGQGPGLRVVVVDDESTDGTGAAA
;
A
#
# COMPACT_ATOMS: atom_id res chain seq x y z
N MET A 1 22.75 -28.43 21.64
CA MET A 1 21.62 -27.49 21.45
C MET A 1 21.90 -26.52 20.31
N ASP A 2 23.11 -25.97 20.24
CA ASP A 2 23.50 -24.99 19.19
C ASP A 2 23.37 -25.54 17.77
N SER A 3 23.76 -26.80 17.55
CA SER A 3 23.67 -27.45 16.22
C SER A 3 22.22 -27.62 15.71
N VAL A 4 21.25 -27.76 16.61
CA VAL A 4 19.83 -27.89 16.25
C VAL A 4 19.29 -26.54 15.80
N TRP A 5 19.60 -25.48 16.55
CA TRP A 5 19.22 -24.10 16.17
C TRP A 5 19.84 -23.67 14.85
N THR A 6 21.13 -23.99 14.63
CA THR A 6 21.78 -23.70 13.34
C THR A 6 21.15 -24.47 12.18
N ALA A 7 20.78 -25.73 12.38
CA ALA A 7 20.12 -26.53 11.34
C ALA A 7 18.73 -25.98 10.99
N LEU A 8 17.95 -25.57 12.00
CA LEU A 8 16.65 -24.94 11.79
C LEU A 8 16.79 -23.60 11.07
N ALA A 9 17.73 -22.76 11.48
CA ALA A 9 18.01 -21.48 10.83
C ALA A 9 18.46 -21.65 9.38
N ALA A 10 19.36 -22.61 9.10
CA ALA A 10 19.82 -22.92 7.75
C ALA A 10 18.67 -23.45 6.88
N THR A 11 17.81 -24.31 7.42
CA THR A 11 16.64 -24.83 6.70
C THR A 11 15.66 -23.70 6.37
N ALA A 12 15.35 -22.82 7.33
CA ALA A 12 14.50 -21.66 7.09
C ALA A 12 15.08 -20.72 6.03
N ALA A 13 16.38 -20.45 6.08
CA ALA A 13 17.08 -19.65 5.08
C ALA A 13 16.97 -20.29 3.68
N LEU A 14 17.19 -21.60 3.57
CA LEU A 14 17.04 -22.33 2.30
C LEU A 14 15.62 -22.25 1.74
N LEU A 15 14.59 -22.35 2.60
CA LEU A 15 13.19 -22.19 2.18
C LEU A 15 12.91 -20.77 1.67
N TRP A 16 13.45 -19.73 2.32
CA TRP A 16 13.34 -18.35 1.83
C TRP A 16 14.06 -18.14 0.49
N TRP A 17 15.27 -18.69 0.34
CA TRP A 17 16.00 -18.65 -0.94
C TRP A 17 15.26 -19.40 -2.05
N ALA A 18 14.72 -20.58 -1.75
CA ALA A 18 13.92 -21.34 -2.68
C ALA A 18 12.66 -20.57 -3.08
N LEU A 19 11.95 -19.95 -2.12
CA LEU A 19 10.84 -19.04 -2.39
C LEU A 19 11.32 -17.96 -3.36
N LEU A 20 12.32 -17.15 -3.02
CA LEU A 20 12.87 -16.05 -3.85
C LEU A 20 13.40 -16.46 -5.23
N ALA A 21 13.67 -17.75 -5.47
CA ALA A 21 14.12 -18.26 -6.76
C ALA A 21 12.98 -18.71 -7.69
N LEU A 22 11.73 -18.82 -7.20
CA LEU A 22 10.61 -19.29 -8.02
C LEU A 22 10.32 -18.33 -9.19
N PRO A 23 10.20 -18.84 -10.43
CA PRO A 23 10.12 -17.99 -11.62
C PRO A 23 8.87 -17.11 -11.68
N TRP A 24 7.77 -17.51 -11.03
CA TRP A 24 6.51 -16.74 -10.98
C TRP A 24 6.50 -15.63 -9.92
N ARG A 25 7.59 -15.46 -9.16
CA ARG A 25 7.79 -14.39 -8.17
C ARG A 25 6.57 -14.15 -7.25
N PRO A 26 6.07 -15.16 -6.52
CA PRO A 26 4.87 -15.06 -5.67
C PRO A 26 4.97 -13.99 -4.57
N TRP A 27 6.17 -13.52 -4.22
CA TRP A 27 6.38 -12.40 -3.28
C TRP A 27 6.21 -11.02 -3.95
N ARG A 28 6.06 -10.96 -5.27
CA ARG A 28 6.02 -9.69 -6.01
C ARG A 28 4.60 -9.14 -6.03
N THR A 29 4.39 -8.02 -5.33
CA THR A 29 3.14 -7.23 -5.38
C THR A 29 3.14 -6.26 -6.56
N ALA A 30 3.38 -6.77 -7.78
CA ALA A 30 3.42 -5.94 -9.00
C ALA A 30 2.10 -5.91 -9.77
N GLU A 31 1.12 -6.72 -9.36
CA GLU A 31 -0.21 -6.68 -9.96
C GLU A 31 -0.83 -5.29 -9.77
N ARG A 32 -1.32 -4.74 -10.88
CA ARG A 32 -2.06 -3.49 -10.93
C ARG A 32 -3.44 -3.80 -11.48
N LEU A 33 -4.47 -3.49 -10.70
CA LEU A 33 -5.83 -3.52 -11.21
C LEU A 33 -6.00 -2.32 -12.14
N GLU A 34 -6.28 -2.58 -13.41
CA GLU A 34 -6.66 -1.53 -14.35
C GLU A 34 -8.10 -1.10 -14.06
N GLY A 35 -8.31 0.21 -13.93
CA GLY A 35 -9.65 0.76 -13.86
C GLY A 35 -10.33 0.63 -15.21
N THR A 36 -11.53 0.05 -15.25
CA THR A 36 -12.33 -0.08 -16.48
C THR A 36 -12.98 1.25 -16.88
N GLY A 37 -12.19 2.33 -17.03
CA GLY A 37 -12.60 3.64 -17.55
C GLY A 37 -14.06 4.06 -17.29
N ALA A 38 -14.55 3.88 -16.06
CA ALA A 38 -15.98 3.97 -15.80
C ALA A 38 -16.43 5.43 -15.83
N ALA A 39 -17.62 5.68 -16.39
CA ALA A 39 -18.27 6.98 -16.30
C ALA A 39 -18.38 7.40 -14.82
N ALA A 40 -18.37 8.72 -14.59
CA ALA A 40 -18.49 9.30 -13.26
C ALA A 40 -19.65 8.63 -12.50
N SER A 41 -19.29 7.83 -11.50
CA SER A 41 -20.25 7.12 -10.66
C SER A 41 -20.58 8.00 -9.46
N ASP A 42 -21.80 7.91 -8.93
CA ASP A 42 -22.11 8.50 -7.64
C ASP A 42 -21.35 7.75 -6.55
N LEU A 43 -20.40 8.44 -5.91
CA LEU A 43 -19.54 7.87 -4.87
C LEU A 43 -19.98 8.27 -3.46
N SER A 44 -21.18 8.83 -3.29
CA SER A 44 -21.73 9.24 -1.99
C SER A 44 -21.81 8.10 -0.95
N GLY A 45 -21.94 6.86 -1.41
CA GLY A 45 -21.92 5.65 -0.59
C GLY A 45 -20.53 5.18 -0.16
N VAL A 46 -19.46 5.80 -0.67
CA VAL A 46 -18.06 5.39 -0.45
C VAL A 46 -17.33 6.43 0.39
N THR A 47 -16.57 5.95 1.38
CA THR A 47 -15.63 6.76 2.15
C THR A 47 -14.24 6.15 2.05
N VAL A 48 -13.26 6.94 1.60
CA VAL A 48 -11.85 6.56 1.56
C VAL A 48 -11.20 6.94 2.88
N LEU A 49 -10.58 5.97 3.55
CA LEU A 49 -9.76 6.19 4.74
C LEU A 49 -8.29 6.03 4.35
N ILE A 50 -7.48 7.07 4.59
CA ILE A 50 -6.05 7.08 4.25
C ILE A 50 -5.23 7.22 5.53
N PRO A 51 -4.60 6.15 6.04
CA PRO A 51 -3.55 6.29 7.05
C PRO A 51 -2.32 6.91 6.38
N ALA A 52 -1.73 7.94 7.00
CA ALA A 52 -0.59 8.65 6.45
C ALA A 52 0.50 8.85 7.51
N ARG A 53 1.72 8.34 7.24
CA ARG A 53 2.94 8.61 8.02
C ARG A 53 4.04 9.05 7.06
N ASN A 54 4.45 10.31 7.16
CA ASN A 54 5.49 10.88 6.32
C ASN A 54 5.24 10.73 4.80
N GLU A 55 4.03 11.12 4.37
CA GLU A 55 3.53 11.07 3.00
C GLU A 55 3.42 12.47 2.36
N ALA A 56 4.13 13.50 2.88
CA ALA A 56 3.99 14.88 2.38
C ALA A 56 4.27 15.01 0.87
N ALA A 57 5.17 14.17 0.34
CA ALA A 57 5.52 14.16 -1.08
C ALA A 57 4.44 13.54 -2.00
N THR A 58 3.50 12.78 -1.46
CA THR A 58 2.58 11.93 -2.23
C THR A 58 1.11 12.27 -1.98
N ILE A 59 0.76 12.68 -0.74
CA ILE A 59 -0.63 12.80 -0.29
C ILE A 59 -1.47 13.75 -1.14
N GLY A 60 -0.93 14.92 -1.49
CA GLY A 60 -1.66 15.90 -2.33
C GLY A 60 -2.03 15.35 -3.72
N ARG A 61 -1.13 14.58 -4.34
CA ARG A 61 -1.42 13.92 -5.64
C ARG A 61 -2.49 12.84 -5.50
N ILE A 62 -2.51 12.12 -4.39
CA ILE A 62 -3.52 11.08 -4.10
C ILE A 62 -4.89 11.73 -3.95
N LEU A 63 -4.99 12.80 -3.15
CA LEU A 63 -6.25 13.51 -2.93
C LEU A 63 -6.80 14.13 -4.22
N ALA A 64 -5.93 14.74 -5.03
CA ALA A 64 -6.32 15.26 -6.35
C ALA A 64 -6.83 14.14 -7.27
N ALA A 65 -6.18 12.97 -7.28
CA ALA A 65 -6.62 11.83 -8.08
C ALA A 65 -7.97 11.26 -7.61
N LEU A 66 -8.21 11.23 -6.29
CA LEU A 66 -9.49 10.79 -5.70
C LEU A 66 -10.62 11.77 -6.02
N ALA A 67 -10.37 13.08 -5.95
CA ALA A 67 -11.34 14.10 -6.33
C ALA A 67 -11.76 13.98 -7.81
N GLY A 68 -10.88 13.46 -8.67
CA GLY A 68 -11.16 13.20 -10.07
C GLY A 68 -11.98 11.93 -10.37
N GLN A 69 -12.24 11.06 -9.39
CA GLN A 69 -12.96 9.79 -9.61
C GLN A 69 -14.48 9.98 -9.79
N GLY A 70 -15.08 10.96 -9.13
CA GLY A 70 -16.51 11.20 -9.17
C GLY A 70 -17.02 12.05 -8.00
N PRO A 71 -18.24 12.59 -8.10
CA PRO A 71 -18.84 13.40 -7.04
C PRO A 71 -19.22 12.56 -5.82
N GLY A 72 -19.32 13.22 -4.65
CA GLY A 72 -19.85 12.62 -3.42
C GLY A 72 -18.85 11.77 -2.63
N LEU A 73 -17.65 11.51 -3.16
CA LEU A 73 -16.62 10.75 -2.46
C LEU A 73 -16.16 11.48 -1.19
N ARG A 74 -16.27 10.81 -0.04
CA ARG A 74 -15.72 11.32 1.22
C ARG A 74 -14.32 10.78 1.42
N VAL A 75 -13.38 11.62 1.85
CA VAL A 75 -12.01 11.22 2.16
C VAL A 75 -11.67 11.63 3.59
N VAL A 76 -11.13 10.70 4.36
CA VAL A 76 -10.64 10.92 5.73
C VAL A 76 -9.16 10.54 5.75
N VAL A 77 -8.30 11.53 5.94
CA VAL A 77 -6.86 11.32 6.15
C VAL A 77 -6.62 11.23 7.66
N VAL A 78 -5.95 10.16 8.09
CA VAL A 78 -5.53 9.95 9.47
C VAL A 78 -4.02 10.10 9.50
N ASP A 79 -3.55 11.25 10.00
CA ASP A 79 -2.14 11.49 10.22
C ASP A 79 -1.66 10.69 11.43
N ASP A 80 -0.73 9.76 11.19
CA ASP A 80 -0.14 8.89 12.20
C ASP A 80 1.13 9.54 12.76
N GLU A 81 1.03 10.74 13.34
CA GLU A 81 2.17 11.47 13.93
C GLU A 81 3.32 11.73 12.92
N SER A 82 2.98 12.33 11.78
CA SER A 82 3.98 12.67 10.77
C SER A 82 4.90 13.82 11.20
N THR A 83 6.13 13.79 10.68
CA THR A 83 7.19 14.77 11.00
C THR A 83 7.62 15.61 9.80
N ASP A 84 7.08 15.33 8.62
CA ASP A 84 7.49 15.89 7.34
C ASP A 84 6.50 16.92 6.76
N GLY A 85 5.44 17.26 7.52
CA GLY A 85 4.38 18.15 7.06
C GLY A 85 3.23 17.46 6.31
N THR A 86 3.10 16.14 6.38
CA THR A 86 1.98 15.37 5.77
C THR A 86 0.61 16.00 6.06
N GLY A 87 0.31 16.34 7.31
CA GLY A 87 -0.96 16.96 7.68
C GLY A 87 -1.21 18.34 7.05
N ALA A 88 -0.16 19.08 6.67
CA ALA A 88 -0.30 20.35 5.96
C ALA A 88 -0.40 20.17 4.44
N ALA A 89 0.07 19.04 3.90
CA ALA A 89 0.03 18.71 2.48
C ALA A 89 -1.26 17.96 2.07
N ALA A 90 -1.97 17.40 3.05
CA ALA A 90 -3.28 16.77 2.89
C ALA A 90 -4.40 17.84 2.80
#